data_AF-A0A9P8CQ26-F1
#
_entry.id   AF-A0A9P8CQ26-F1
#
_cell.length_a   1.000
_cell.length_b   1.000
_cell.length_c   1.000
_cell.angle_alpha   90.00
_cell.angle_beta   90.00
_cell.angle_gamma   90.00
#
_symmetry.space_group_name_H-M   'P 1'
#
loop_
_entity.id
_entity.type
_entity.pdbx_description
1 polymer ?
#
loop_
_entity_poly.entity_id
_entity_poly.type
_entity_poly.pdbx_seq_one_letter_code
_entity_poly.pdbx_strand_id
1 'polypeptide(L)'
;MPTNELDHDLIGYVQGVNNPNTPWCDEYEKMISGILLAQKYNSYFPHDATPEQLFEARRDMLSEMFGKTGQDCFMEPPLQIDYGINIFIGDRFYSTFGYVETIVRGAKTLIEVATCANLP
;
A
#
# COMPACT_ATOMS: atom_id res chain seq x y z
N MET A 1 -4.40 -13.89 -6.35
CA MET A 1 -4.87 -13.94 -4.94
C MET A 1 -4.03 -12.91 -4.19
N PRO A 2 -4.58 -12.04 -3.32
CA PRO A 2 -3.75 -11.08 -2.61
C PRO A 2 -2.79 -11.89 -1.74
N THR A 3 -1.49 -11.75 -1.99
CA THR A 3 -0.45 -12.33 -1.16
C THR A 3 -0.37 -11.45 0.08
N ASN A 4 -1.27 -11.65 1.03
CA ASN A 4 -1.09 -11.18 2.42
C ASN A 4 0.13 -11.86 3.09
N GLU A 5 1.07 -12.41 2.32
CA GLU A 5 2.34 -12.89 2.79
C GLU A 5 3.22 -11.67 3.03
N LEU A 6 3.50 -11.46 4.31
CA LEU A 6 4.51 -10.52 4.74
C LEU A 6 5.82 -10.88 4.02
N ASP A 7 6.54 -9.87 3.53
CA ASP A 7 7.90 -10.06 3.02
C ASP A 7 8.81 -10.45 4.20
N HIS A 8 8.94 -11.76 4.42
CA HIS A 8 9.64 -12.34 5.57
C HIS A 8 11.13 -12.01 5.56
N ASP A 9 11.74 -11.83 4.38
CA ASP A 9 13.15 -11.44 4.25
C ASP A 9 13.34 -10.00 4.72
N LEU A 10 12.44 -9.11 4.32
CA LEU A 10 12.45 -7.71 4.72
C LEU A 10 12.14 -7.54 6.22
N ILE A 11 11.20 -8.33 6.75
CA ILE A 11 10.93 -8.41 8.19
C ILE A 11 12.18 -8.86 8.96
N GLY A 12 12.85 -9.92 8.49
CA GLY A 12 14.08 -10.43 9.12
C GLY A 12 15.19 -9.40 9.12
N TYR A 13 15.35 -8.64 8.03
CA TYR A 13 16.28 -7.51 7.98
C TYR A 13 15.94 -6.44 9.03
N VAL A 14 14.68 -6.00 9.09
CA VAL A 14 14.26 -4.96 10.05
C VAL A 14 14.40 -5.43 11.49
N GLN A 15 14.10 -6.70 11.79
CA GLN A 15 14.38 -7.31 13.10
C GLN A 15 15.88 -7.24 13.43
N GLY A 16 16.75 -7.57 12.47
CA GLY A 16 18.20 -7.63 12.65
C GLY A 16 18.88 -6.27 12.87
N VAL A 17 18.30 -5.18 12.34
CA VAL A 17 18.84 -3.81 12.50
C VAL A 17 18.17 -3.01 13.61
N ASN A 18 17.06 -3.50 14.17
CA ASN A 18 16.34 -2.80 15.22
C ASN A 18 17.01 -2.90 16.59
N ASN A 19 16.62 -1.99 17.50
CA ASN A 19 17.05 -2.05 18.90
C ASN A 19 16.57 -3.37 19.54
N PRO A 20 17.44 -4.13 20.25
CA PRO A 20 17.05 -5.36 20.94
C PRO A 20 15.91 -5.20 21.96
N ASN A 21 15.64 -3.97 22.42
CA ASN A 21 14.55 -3.65 23.34
C ASN A 21 13.26 -3.23 22.63
N THR A 22 13.21 -3.21 21.30
CA THR A 22 11.98 -2.95 20.56
C THR A 22 10.98 -4.06 20.87
N PRO A 23 9.79 -3.76 21.42
CA PRO A 23 8.78 -4.75 21.71
C PRO A 23 8.18 -5.27 20.40
N TRP A 24 8.74 -6.37 19.89
CA TRP A 24 8.33 -6.98 18.64
C TRP A 24 7.02 -7.77 18.82
N CYS A 25 6.05 -7.54 17.94
CA CYS A 25 4.77 -8.25 17.92
C CYS A 25 4.19 -8.27 16.50
N ASP A 26 3.20 -9.13 16.27
CA ASP A 26 2.52 -9.28 14.97
C ASP A 26 1.97 -7.95 14.41
N GLU A 27 1.50 -7.05 15.29
CA GLU A 27 1.02 -5.74 14.86
C GLU A 27 2.15 -4.82 14.38
N TYR A 28 3.32 -4.90 15.01
CA TYR A 28 4.50 -4.16 14.59
C TYR A 28 5.02 -4.65 13.23
N GLU A 29 4.96 -5.96 12.98
CA GLU A 29 5.29 -6.54 11.66
C GLU A 29 4.38 -5.98 10.56
N LYS A 30 3.06 -6.02 10.77
CA LYS A 30 2.07 -5.50 9.81
C LYS A 30 2.28 -4.02 9.51
N MET A 31 2.61 -3.23 10.54
CA MET A 31 2.89 -1.80 10.39
C MET A 31 4.14 -1.57 9.53
N ILE A 32 5.25 -2.26 9.83
CA ILE A 32 6.49 -2.13 9.07
C ILE A 32 6.28 -2.56 7.62
N SER A 33 5.57 -3.66 7.38
CA SER A 33 5.26 -4.13 6.02
C SER A 33 4.47 -3.08 5.23
N GLY A 34 3.46 -2.45 5.84
CA GLY A 34 2.70 -1.36 5.20
C GLY A 34 3.60 -0.18 4.80
N ILE A 35 4.46 0.26 5.72
CA ILE A 35 5.41 1.36 5.47
C ILE A 35 6.35 1.02 4.31
N LEU A 36 6.91 -0.18 4.30
CA LEU A 36 7.92 -0.57 3.31
C LEU A 36 7.31 -0.81 1.92
N LEU A 37 6.11 -1.39 1.83
CA LEU A 37 5.38 -1.51 0.58
C LEU A 37 4.99 -0.13 0.02
N ALA A 38 4.60 0.81 0.88
CA ALA A 38 4.34 2.19 0.47
C ALA A 38 5.61 2.87 -0.06
N GLN A 39 6.78 2.64 0.57
CA GLN A 39 8.06 3.15 0.06
C GLN A 39 8.44 2.56 -1.30
N LYS A 40 8.25 1.25 -1.47
CA LYS A 40 8.43 0.56 -2.76
C LYS A 40 7.51 1.18 -3.82
N TYR A 41 6.24 1.40 -3.50
CA TYR A 41 5.27 2.04 -4.40
C TYR A 41 5.70 3.46 -4.80
N ASN A 42 6.09 4.28 -3.82
CA ASN A 42 6.48 5.67 -4.04
C ASN A 42 7.74 5.84 -4.89
N SER A 43 8.64 4.85 -4.87
CA SER A 43 9.88 4.83 -5.64
C SER A 43 9.77 4.04 -6.95
N TYR A 44 8.64 3.41 -7.22
CA TYR A 44 8.45 2.59 -8.42
C TYR A 44 8.17 3.46 -9.65
N PHE A 45 9.22 3.65 -10.45
CA PHE A 45 9.17 4.37 -11.71
C PHE A 45 10.09 3.71 -12.76
N PRO A 46 9.65 2.60 -13.39
CA PRO A 46 10.42 1.93 -14.44
C PRO A 46 10.57 2.83 -15.68
N HIS A 47 11.79 2.94 -16.21
CA HIS A 47 12.10 3.83 -17.34
C HIS A 47 11.51 3.38 -18.70
N ASP A 48 11.25 2.09 -18.86
CA ASP A 48 10.86 1.50 -20.16
C ASP A 48 9.41 0.99 -20.18
N ALA A 49 8.59 1.34 -19.17
CA ALA A 49 7.20 0.88 -19.10
C ALA A 49 6.26 1.78 -19.91
N THR A 50 5.29 1.17 -20.60
CA THR A 50 4.14 1.91 -21.14
C THR A 50 3.21 2.37 -20.00
N PRO A 51 2.32 3.35 -20.22
CA PRO A 51 1.33 3.75 -19.23
C PRO A 51 0.49 2.58 -18.70
N GLU A 52 0.09 1.66 -19.57
CA GLU A 52 -0.71 0.47 -19.22
C GLU A 52 0.09 -0.51 -18.36
N GLN A 53 1.37 -0.72 -18.69
CA GLN A 53 2.26 -1.56 -17.89
C GLN A 53 2.52 -0.97 -16.51
N LEU A 54 2.71 0.35 -16.44
CA LEU A 54 2.89 1.06 -15.17
C LEU A 54 1.62 0.98 -14.31
N PHE A 55 0.45 1.12 -14.94
CA PHE A 55 -0.84 1.00 -14.29
C PHE A 55 -1.05 -0.39 -13.69
N GLU A 56 -0.87 -1.45 -14.48
CA GLU A 56 -1.01 -2.85 -14.00
C GLU A 56 -0.02 -3.16 -12.88
N ALA A 57 1.25 -2.77 -13.05
CA ALA A 57 2.26 -3.00 -12.02
C ALA A 57 1.91 -2.28 -10.71
N ARG A 58 1.44 -1.03 -10.78
CA ARG A 58 0.99 -0.29 -9.59
C ARG A 58 -0.25 -0.91 -8.96
N ARG A 59 -1.21 -1.39 -9.77
CA ARG A 59 -2.38 -2.11 -9.26
C ARG A 59 -1.97 -3.39 -8.52
N ASP A 60 -1.01 -4.14 -9.03
CA ASP A 60 -0.49 -5.33 -8.35
C ASP A 60 0.17 -4.96 -7.02
N MET A 61 0.98 -3.91 -6.98
CA MET A 61 1.56 -3.41 -5.73
C MET A 61 0.51 -2.95 -4.71
N LEU A 62 -0.57 -2.29 -5.15
CA LEU A 62 -1.70 -1.95 -4.28
C LEU A 62 -2.40 -3.21 -3.75
N SER A 63 -2.46 -4.29 -4.54
CA SER A 63 -3.06 -5.57 -4.13
C SER A 63 -2.19 -6.37 -3.17
N GLU A 64 -0.87 -6.20 -3.22
CA GLU A 64 0.08 -6.72 -2.22
C GLU A 64 -0.03 -5.94 -0.91
N MET A 65 -0.26 -4.64 -0.99
CA MET A 65 -0.25 -3.74 0.17
C MET A 65 -1.59 -3.70 0.93
N PHE A 66 -2.72 -3.84 0.24
CA PHE A 66 -4.05 -3.66 0.85
C PHE A 66 -4.77 -4.96 1.15
N GLY A 67 -5.59 -4.95 2.21
CA GLY A 67 -6.45 -6.08 2.57
C GLY A 67 -7.49 -6.41 1.49
N LYS A 68 -7.86 -5.43 0.67
CA LYS A 68 -8.63 -5.63 -0.57
C LYS A 68 -8.38 -4.49 -1.55
N THR A 69 -8.19 -4.87 -2.81
CA THR A 69 -8.08 -3.95 -3.95
C THR A 69 -9.12 -4.34 -5.00
N GLY A 70 -9.93 -3.37 -5.43
CA GLY A 70 -10.90 -3.52 -6.51
C GLY A 70 -10.24 -3.52 -7.90
N GLN A 71 -11.06 -3.68 -8.93
CA GLN A 71 -10.62 -3.52 -10.33
C GLN A 71 -10.39 -2.05 -10.66
N ASP A 72 -9.54 -1.77 -11.65
CA ASP A 72 -9.30 -0.43 -12.19
C ASP A 72 -8.97 0.65 -11.14
N CYS A 73 -8.18 0.28 -10.13
CA CYS A 73 -7.81 1.20 -9.03
C CYS A 73 -6.46 1.87 -9.28
N PHE A 74 -6.36 3.15 -8.92
CA PHE A 74 -5.12 3.90 -9.03
C PHE A 74 -4.97 4.93 -7.91
N MET A 75 -3.75 5.10 -7.41
CA MET A 75 -3.43 6.14 -6.43
C MET A 75 -2.16 6.85 -6.85
N GLU A 76 -2.19 8.18 -6.92
CA GLU A 76 -0.98 8.95 -7.19
C GLU A 76 -0.02 8.89 -5.98
N PRO A 77 1.24 8.43 -6.16
CA PRO A 77 2.26 8.54 -5.12
C PRO A 77 2.61 10.01 -4.85
N PRO A 78 3.09 10.40 -3.65
CA PRO A 78 3.48 9.52 -2.57
C PRO A 78 2.30 9.10 -1.68
N LEU A 79 2.33 7.84 -1.25
CA LEU A 79 1.45 7.25 -0.25
C LEU A 79 2.15 7.21 1.11
N GLN A 80 1.42 7.49 2.19
CA GLN A 80 1.90 7.37 3.57
C GLN A 80 0.95 6.47 4.36
N ILE A 81 1.35 5.22 4.59
CA ILE A 81 0.46 4.20 5.16
C ILE A 81 1.19 3.48 6.28
N ASP A 82 0.50 3.28 7.40
CA ASP A 82 0.98 2.44 8.50
C ASP A 82 0.52 0.99 8.30
N TYR A 83 -0.80 0.74 8.30
CA TYR A 83 -1.37 -0.61 8.20
C TYR A 83 -2.11 -0.82 6.87
N GLY A 84 -1.35 -1.13 5.81
CA GLY A 84 -1.92 -1.39 4.48
C GLY A 84 -3.00 -2.48 4.48
N ILE A 85 -2.77 -3.57 5.24
CA ILE A 85 -3.70 -4.71 5.35
C ILE A 85 -5.10 -4.33 5.92
N ASN A 86 -5.21 -3.17 6.57
CA ASN A 86 -6.48 -2.65 7.11
C ASN A 86 -7.24 -1.75 6.12
N ILE A 87 -6.70 -1.56 4.91
CA ILE A 87 -7.28 -0.75 3.84
C ILE A 87 -8.03 -1.65 2.87
N PHE A 88 -9.25 -1.24 2.54
CA PHE A 88 -10.11 -1.92 1.58
C PHE A 88 -10.63 -0.87 0.59
N ILE A 89 -10.23 -0.98 -0.67
CA ILE A 89 -10.70 -0.12 -1.76
C ILE A 89 -11.62 -0.90 -2.71
N GLY A 90 -12.65 -0.22 -3.21
CA GLY A 90 -13.61 -0.76 -4.20
C GLY A 90 -13.14 -0.55 -5.64
N ASP A 91 -13.93 -1.02 -6.60
CA ASP A 91 -13.61 -0.87 -8.03
C ASP A 91 -13.62 0.60 -8.49
N ARG A 92 -12.78 0.93 -9.48
CA ARG A 92 -12.63 2.27 -10.07
C ARG A 92 -12.29 3.35 -9.05
N PHE A 93 -11.51 3.00 -8.04
CA PHE A 93 -11.03 3.93 -7.03
C PHE A 93 -9.87 4.77 -7.60
N TYR A 94 -9.98 6.09 -7.47
CA TYR A 94 -8.90 7.02 -7.81
C TYR A 94 -8.58 7.94 -6.64
N SER A 95 -7.29 8.18 -6.41
CA SER A 95 -6.82 9.08 -5.37
C SER A 95 -5.71 10.00 -5.88
N THR A 96 -5.83 11.30 -5.60
CA THR A 96 -4.83 12.33 -5.93
C THR A 96 -3.73 12.42 -4.86
N PHE A 97 -2.64 13.12 -5.18
CA PHE A 97 -1.57 13.47 -4.23
C PHE A 97 -2.12 13.98 -2.89
N GLY A 98 -1.62 13.43 -1.77
CA GLY A 98 -1.91 13.93 -0.43
C GLY A 98 -3.20 13.42 0.24
N TYR A 99 -3.98 12.55 -0.42
CA TYR A 99 -5.20 11.97 0.18
C TYR A 99 -4.93 11.11 1.43
N VAL A 100 -3.67 10.69 1.64
CA VAL A 100 -3.28 9.72 2.67
C VAL A 100 -2.85 10.36 4.00
N GLU A 101 -3.32 11.56 4.34
CA GLU A 101 -3.01 12.14 5.66
C GLU A 101 -3.82 11.48 6.81
N THR A 102 -4.85 10.68 6.49
CA THR A 102 -5.84 10.23 7.50
C THR A 102 -5.80 8.73 7.86
N ILE A 103 -5.04 7.86 7.17
CA ILE A 103 -5.02 6.39 7.46
C ILE A 103 -3.97 6.00 8.52
N VAL A 104 -3.73 6.89 9.50
CA VAL A 104 -2.63 6.79 10.48
C VAL A 104 -3.14 6.37 11.88
N ARG A 105 -4.40 5.96 12.03
CA ARG A 105 -4.97 5.65 13.38
C ARG A 105 -5.83 4.38 13.42
N GLY A 106 -5.20 3.22 13.19
CA GLY A 106 -5.60 1.93 13.77
C GLY A 106 -7.02 1.40 13.52
N ALA A 107 -7.80 2.01 12.63
CA ALA A 107 -9.17 1.58 12.33
C ALA A 107 -9.22 0.89 10.96
N LYS A 108 -9.96 -0.21 10.88
CA LYS A 108 -10.38 -0.83 9.62
C LYS A 108 -11.10 0.25 8.80
N THR A 109 -10.44 0.73 7.75
CA THR A 109 -10.99 1.83 6.95
C THR A 109 -11.49 1.25 5.64
N LEU A 110 -12.82 1.27 5.49
CA LEU A 110 -13.46 1.07 4.21
C LEU A 110 -13.50 2.44 3.53
N ILE A 111 -12.69 2.62 2.49
CA ILE A 111 -12.73 3.85 1.69
C ILE A 111 -13.78 3.62 0.60
N GLU A 112 -15.03 3.93 0.92
CA GLU A 112 -16.10 3.99 -0.06
C GLU A 112 -16.04 5.34 -0.79
N VAL A 113 -15.45 5.28 -2.00
CA VAL A 113 -15.74 6.13 -3.15
C VAL A 113 -15.34 7.62 -3.03
N ALA A 114 -14.19 7.96 -3.60
CA ALA A 114 -14.12 9.12 -4.48
C ALA A 114 -14.24 8.60 -5.92
N THR A 115 -15.47 8.53 -6.44
CA THR A 115 -15.70 8.31 -7.87
C THR A 115 -15.11 9.51 -8.59
N CYS A 116 -14.02 9.30 -9.34
CA CYS A 116 -13.74 10.16 -10.47
C CYS A 116 -14.85 9.94 -11.49
N ALA A 117 -15.91 10.74 -11.39
CA ALA A 117 -16.77 11.01 -12.52
C ALA A 117 -15.88 11.68 -13.58
N ASN A 118 -15.50 10.92 -14.61
CA ASN A 118 -14.80 11.36 -15.81
C ASN A 118 -13.37 11.88 -15.57
N LEU A 119 -12.38 10.98 -15.62
CA LEU A 119 -11.14 11.33 -16.30
C LEU A 119 -11.32 10.99 -17.80
N PRO A 120 -10.84 11.85 -18.72
CA PRO A 120 -11.14 11.78 -20.15
C PRO A 120 -10.70 10.48 -20.83
#